data_AF-A0A2E2ITV0-F1
#
_entry.id   AF-A0A2E2ITV0-F1
#
_cell.length_a   1.000
_cell.length_b   1.000
_cell.length_c   1.000
_cell.angle_alpha   90.00
_cell.angle_beta   90.00
_cell.angle_gamma   90.00
#
_symmetry.space_group_name_H-M   'P 1'
#
loop_
_entity.id
_entity.type
_entity.pdbx_description
1 polymer ?
#
loop_
_entity_poly.entity_id
_entity_poly.type
_entity_poly.pdbx_seq_one_letter_code
_entity_poly.pdbx_strand_id
1 'polypeptide(L)'
;MDDNFEQLVIDVRATTDGFTADLESMRGALDTSLIDGFDRAGAVLERGLASALRRGALGFDDLKRVAFRALDAIAARALNSGFSELLGGGGSGGLLGQAFGALLGLPGRATGGPVSPGRGYLVGERGPELFVPTSAGQITPNAGPNVSGRDVRVSIQLAAPRGTSAPTAMQRSSRQVASAVRRALQQS
;
A
#
# COMPACT_ATOMS: atom_id res chain seq x y z
N MET A 1 -1.28 -54.94 -80.26
CA MET A 1 -0.82 -53.56 -79.97
C MET A 1 -1.32 -53.11 -78.59
N ASP A 2 -2.44 -53.65 -78.10
CA ASP A 2 -3.03 -53.27 -76.79
C ASP A 2 -2.27 -53.79 -75.55
N ASP A 3 -1.60 -54.95 -75.65
CA ASP A 3 -0.90 -55.58 -74.50
C ASP A 3 0.22 -54.70 -73.89
N ASN A 4 0.92 -53.92 -74.71
CA ASN A 4 1.98 -53.02 -74.23
C ASN A 4 1.43 -51.82 -73.44
N PHE A 5 0.20 -51.40 -73.73
CA PHE A 5 -0.42 -50.25 -73.07
C PHE A 5 -0.90 -50.62 -71.66
N GLU A 6 -1.48 -51.81 -71.52
CA GLU A 6 -1.93 -52.34 -70.24
C GLU A 6 -0.76 -52.57 -69.28
N GLN A 7 0.37 -53.08 -69.79
CA GLN A 7 1.60 -53.25 -69.01
C GLN A 7 2.17 -51.91 -68.53
N LEU A 8 2.17 -50.88 -69.38
CA LEU A 8 2.65 -49.53 -69.01
C LEU A 8 1.75 -48.89 -67.94
N VAL A 9 0.43 -49.07 -68.03
CA VAL A 9 -0.53 -48.54 -67.05
C VAL A 9 -0.36 -49.22 -65.69
N ILE A 10 -0.11 -50.53 -65.67
CA ILE A 10 0.17 -51.28 -64.45
C ILE A 10 1.47 -50.80 -63.79
N ASP A 11 2.54 -50.60 -64.56
CA ASP A 11 3.82 -50.08 -64.04
C ASP A 11 3.68 -48.65 -63.49
N VAL A 12 3.00 -47.76 -64.19
CA VAL A 12 2.76 -46.38 -63.73
C VAL A 12 1.93 -46.37 -62.44
N ARG A 13 0.92 -47.24 -62.35
CA ARG A 13 0.09 -47.36 -61.14
C ARG A 13 0.89 -47.91 -59.95
N ALA A 14 1.68 -48.96 -60.16
CA ALA A 14 2.57 -49.50 -59.13
C ALA A 14 3.60 -48.47 -58.65
N THR A 15 4.15 -47.67 -59.57
CA THR A 15 5.09 -46.58 -59.25
C THR A 15 4.41 -45.46 -58.46
N THR A 16 3.16 -45.13 -58.78
CA THR A 16 2.39 -44.09 -58.09
C THR A 16 1.99 -44.53 -56.68
N ASP A 17 1.59 -45.79 -56.51
CA ASP A 17 1.26 -46.36 -55.21
C ASP A 17 2.49 -46.42 -54.30
N GLY A 18 3.65 -46.81 -54.86
CA GLY A 18 4.94 -46.78 -54.14
C GLY A 18 5.37 -45.37 -53.74
N PHE A 19 5.23 -44.40 -54.65
CA PHE A 19 5.52 -42.99 -54.36
C PHE A 19 4.62 -42.41 -53.26
N THR A 20 3.35 -42.80 -53.23
CA THR A 20 2.40 -42.35 -52.19
C THR A 20 2.79 -42.90 -50.82
N ALA A 21 3.18 -44.18 -50.75
CA ALA A 21 3.66 -44.81 -49.51
C ALA A 21 4.96 -44.15 -48.99
N ASP A 22 5.89 -43.83 -49.90
CA ASP A 22 7.13 -43.13 -49.54
C ASP A 22 6.86 -41.71 -49.03
N LEU A 23 5.91 -40.99 -49.63
CA LEU A 23 5.47 -39.67 -49.15
C LEU A 23 4.85 -39.73 -47.75
N GLU A 24 4.04 -40.74 -47.45
CA GLU A 24 3.49 -40.94 -46.11
C GLU A 24 4.58 -41.25 -45.08
N SER A 25 5.58 -42.06 -45.44
CA SER A 25 6.74 -42.35 -44.61
C SER A 25 7.58 -41.09 -44.34
N MET A 26 7.89 -40.32 -45.39
CA MET A 26 8.60 -39.04 -45.27
C MET A 26 7.84 -38.05 -44.40
N ARG A 27 6.52 -37.95 -44.58
CA ARG A 27 5.66 -37.08 -43.77
C ARG A 27 5.69 -37.48 -42.30
N GLY A 28 5.55 -38.77 -41.99
CA GLY A 28 5.59 -39.26 -40.61
C GLY A 28 6.94 -39.01 -39.94
N ALA A 29 8.04 -39.23 -40.66
CA ALA A 29 9.38 -38.95 -40.17
C ALA A 29 9.61 -37.44 -39.92
N LEU A 30 9.14 -36.59 -40.83
CA LEU A 30 9.21 -35.14 -40.70
C LEU A 30 8.38 -34.64 -39.52
N ASP A 31 7.10 -35.04 -39.42
CA ASP A 31 6.21 -34.63 -38.33
C ASP A 31 6.81 -35.00 -36.96
N THR A 32 7.33 -36.22 -36.82
CA THR A 32 7.99 -36.67 -35.58
C THR A 32 9.23 -35.85 -35.26
N SER A 33 10.10 -35.62 -36.25
CA SER A 33 11.33 -34.85 -36.04
C SER A 33 11.07 -33.38 -35.69
N LEU A 34 10.04 -32.79 -36.27
CA LEU A 34 9.65 -31.40 -36.04
C LEU A 34 9.03 -31.23 -34.65
N ILE A 35 8.10 -32.12 -34.27
CA ILE A 35 7.47 -32.10 -32.94
C ILE A 35 8.52 -32.26 -31.84
N ASP A 36 9.42 -33.25 -31.97
CA ASP A 36 10.52 -33.45 -31.01
C ASP A 36 11.46 -32.22 -30.94
N GLY A 37 11.71 -31.58 -32.08
CA GLY A 37 12.51 -30.37 -32.16
C GLY A 37 11.87 -29.19 -31.42
N PHE A 38 10.56 -28.99 -31.63
CA PHE A 38 9.79 -27.94 -30.96
C PHE A 38 9.67 -28.17 -29.45
N ASP A 39 9.46 -29.40 -29.00
CA ASP A 39 9.39 -29.72 -27.57
C ASP A 39 10.72 -29.44 -26.87
N ARG A 40 11.85 -29.82 -27.49
CA ARG A 40 13.19 -29.51 -26.94
C ARG A 40 13.46 -28.01 -26.93
N ALA A 41 13.11 -27.30 -28.01
CA ALA A 41 13.27 -25.85 -28.10
C ALA A 41 12.42 -25.13 -27.05
N GLY A 42 11.16 -25.55 -26.88
CA GLY A 42 10.24 -25.05 -25.86
C GLY A 42 10.79 -25.23 -24.46
N ALA A 43 11.30 -26.42 -24.14
CA ALA A 43 11.90 -26.71 -22.83
C ALA A 43 13.17 -25.86 -22.55
N VAL A 44 13.95 -25.52 -23.58
CA VAL A 44 15.10 -24.60 -23.41
C VAL A 44 14.62 -23.17 -23.19
N LEU A 45 13.63 -22.71 -23.96
CA LEU A 45 13.02 -21.40 -23.82
C LEU A 45 12.37 -21.19 -22.45
N GLU A 46 11.58 -22.16 -21.98
CA GLU A 46 10.93 -22.14 -20.67
C GLU A 46 11.97 -22.01 -19.55
N ARG A 47 13.01 -22.84 -19.57
CA ARG A 47 14.10 -22.77 -18.58
C ARG A 47 14.84 -21.43 -18.64
N GLY A 48 15.08 -20.91 -19.84
CA GLY A 48 15.69 -19.61 -20.06
C GLY A 48 14.84 -18.48 -19.48
N LEU A 49 13.54 -18.48 -19.77
CA LEU A 49 12.59 -17.49 -19.28
C LEU A 49 12.36 -17.58 -17.77
N ALA A 50 12.22 -18.78 -17.22
CA ALA A 50 12.09 -18.99 -15.77
C ALA A 50 13.34 -18.52 -15.01
N SER A 51 14.53 -18.76 -15.58
CA SER A 51 15.80 -18.26 -15.06
C SER A 51 15.90 -16.73 -15.17
N ALA A 52 15.49 -16.15 -16.30
CA ALA A 52 15.46 -14.72 -16.53
C ALA A 52 14.48 -14.00 -15.60
N LEU A 53 13.29 -14.57 -15.35
CA LEU A 53 12.30 -14.04 -14.41
C LEU A 53 12.82 -14.10 -12.96
N ARG A 54 13.42 -15.21 -12.54
CA ARG A 54 14.05 -15.30 -11.22
C ARG A 54 15.20 -14.30 -11.06
N ARG A 55 16.03 -14.13 -12.10
CA ARG A 55 17.13 -13.15 -12.11
C ARG A 55 16.62 -11.71 -12.17
N GLY A 56 15.53 -11.46 -12.88
CA GLY A 56 14.82 -10.18 -12.90
C GLY A 56 14.22 -9.83 -11.54
N ALA A 57 13.70 -10.83 -10.80
CA ALA A 57 13.26 -10.65 -9.42
C ALA A 57 14.42 -10.29 -8.48
N LEU A 58 15.62 -10.86 -8.69
CA LEU A 58 16.83 -10.42 -7.99
C LEU A 58 17.18 -8.95 -8.32
N GLY A 59 16.93 -8.52 -9.57
CA GLY A 59 17.09 -7.13 -9.98
C GLY A 59 16.12 -6.15 -9.31
N PHE A 60 14.92 -6.59 -8.88
CA PHE A 60 13.99 -5.74 -8.15
C PHE A 60 14.49 -5.40 -6.75
N ASP A 61 15.16 -6.34 -6.08
CA ASP A 61 15.80 -6.07 -4.79
C ASP A 61 16.97 -5.10 -4.95
N ASP A 62 17.74 -5.19 -6.03
CA ASP A 62 18.78 -4.20 -6.33
C ASP A 62 18.18 -2.82 -6.63
N LEU A 63 17.07 -2.76 -7.38
CA LEU A 63 16.35 -1.52 -7.66
C LEU A 63 15.78 -0.89 -6.38
N LYS A 64 15.24 -1.71 -5.48
CA LYS A 64 14.80 -1.31 -4.14
C LYS A 64 15.96 -0.78 -3.30
N ARG A 65 17.11 -1.44 -3.31
CA ARG A 65 18.33 -0.99 -2.61
C ARG A 65 18.81 0.36 -3.16
N VAL A 66 18.86 0.51 -4.48
CA VAL A 66 19.23 1.77 -5.14
C VAL A 66 18.22 2.87 -4.83
N ALA A 67 16.92 2.56 -4.87
CA ALA A 67 15.86 3.49 -4.53
C ALA A 67 15.95 3.96 -3.07
N PHE A 68 16.17 3.05 -2.12
CA PHE A 68 16.37 3.44 -0.72
C PHE A 68 17.63 4.26 -0.52
N ARG A 69 18.74 3.91 -1.17
CA ARG A 69 19.96 4.75 -1.14
C ARG A 69 19.72 6.13 -1.74
N ALA A 70 18.93 6.24 -2.80
CA ALA A 70 18.55 7.52 -3.40
C ALA A 70 17.66 8.32 -2.43
N LEU A 71 16.69 7.67 -1.78
CA LEU A 71 15.84 8.29 -0.76
C LEU A 71 16.65 8.75 0.46
N ASP A 72 17.61 7.95 0.93
CA ASP A 72 18.51 8.31 2.03
C ASP A 72 19.41 9.49 1.64
N ALA A 73 19.92 9.51 0.41
CA ALA A 73 20.71 10.63 -0.11
C ALA A 73 19.86 11.91 -0.23
N ILE A 74 18.61 11.81 -0.67
CA ILE A 74 17.66 12.93 -0.73
C ILE A 74 17.29 13.39 0.67
N ALA A 75 17.02 12.48 1.61
CA ALA A 75 16.71 12.80 3.00
C ALA A 75 17.90 13.48 3.70
N ALA A 76 19.12 12.97 3.52
CA ALA A 76 20.33 13.60 4.03
C ALA A 76 20.55 15.00 3.43
N ARG A 77 20.25 15.17 2.12
CA ARG A 77 20.36 16.47 1.46
C ARG A 77 19.26 17.44 1.88
N ALA A 78 18.04 16.97 2.10
CA ALA A 78 16.90 17.75 2.60
C ALA A 78 17.07 18.14 4.08
N LEU A 79 17.67 17.28 4.90
CA LEU A 79 18.06 17.61 6.26
C LEU A 79 19.19 18.62 6.29
N ASN A 80 20.22 18.46 5.44
CA ASN A 80 21.31 19.42 5.37
C ASN A 80 20.89 20.75 4.74
N SER A 81 20.03 20.76 3.71
CA SER A 81 19.51 22.00 3.12
C SER A 81 18.47 22.67 4.01
N GLY A 82 17.57 21.90 4.60
CA GLY A 82 16.53 22.40 5.50
C GLY A 82 17.07 22.88 6.85
N PHE A 83 18.10 22.22 7.41
CA PHE A 83 18.75 22.66 8.64
C PHE A 83 19.76 23.79 8.37
N SER A 84 20.45 23.82 7.23
CA SER A 84 21.34 24.92 6.86
C SER A 84 20.57 26.19 6.46
N GLU A 85 19.43 26.10 5.75
CA GLU A 85 18.60 27.26 5.45
C GLU A 85 17.81 27.76 6.67
N LEU A 86 17.52 26.88 7.63
CA LEU A 86 16.86 27.24 8.90
C LEU A 86 17.84 27.78 9.96
N LEU A 87 19.09 27.30 9.99
CA LEU A 87 20.05 27.58 11.07
C LEU A 87 21.32 28.35 10.63
N GLY A 88 21.58 28.53 9.33
CA GLY A 88 22.85 29.09 8.85
C GLY A 88 22.78 29.85 7.53
N GLY A 89 22.44 31.15 7.59
CA GLY A 89 22.74 32.09 6.50
C GLY A 89 21.70 33.18 6.34
N GLY A 90 21.96 34.35 6.93
CA GLY A 90 21.11 35.52 6.82
C GLY A 90 20.96 36.06 5.38
N GLY A 91 19.76 36.57 5.09
CA GLY A 91 19.48 37.42 3.94
C GLY A 91 18.87 36.70 2.74
N SER A 92 17.58 36.96 2.49
CA SER A 92 16.88 36.77 1.20
C SER A 92 16.29 35.40 0.79
N GLY A 93 16.25 34.38 1.66
CA GLY A 93 15.57 33.09 1.35
C GLY A 93 14.06 33.02 1.65
N GLY A 94 13.49 34.05 2.29
CA GLY A 94 12.14 34.01 2.88
C GLY A 94 10.97 34.16 1.90
N LEU A 95 11.18 34.44 0.61
CA LEU A 95 10.09 34.69 -0.34
C LEU A 95 9.71 33.47 -1.18
N LEU A 96 10.66 32.60 -1.53
CA LEU A 96 10.39 31.43 -2.38
C LEU A 96 9.80 30.25 -1.60
N GLY A 97 10.13 30.11 -0.31
CA GLY A 97 9.46 29.16 0.59
C GLY A 97 7.99 29.53 0.89
N GLN A 98 7.66 30.82 0.87
CA GLN A 98 6.28 31.31 1.05
C GLN A 98 5.42 31.09 -0.20
N ALA A 99 6.01 31.15 -1.40
CA ALA A 99 5.30 30.95 -2.66
C ALA A 99 4.98 29.48 -2.93
N PHE A 100 5.90 28.55 -2.62
CA PHE A 100 5.63 27.11 -2.70
C PHE A 100 4.64 26.62 -1.63
N GLY A 101 4.65 27.23 -0.44
CA GLY A 101 3.67 26.95 0.63
C GLY A 101 2.25 27.49 0.35
N ALA A 102 2.08 28.40 -0.60
CA ALA A 102 0.76 28.90 -1.02
C ALA A 102 0.12 28.03 -2.12
N LEU A 103 0.93 27.35 -2.94
CA LEU A 103 0.46 26.53 -4.07
C LEU A 103 0.14 25.07 -3.67
N LEU A 104 0.81 24.53 -2.65
CA LEU A 104 0.63 23.14 -2.17
C LEU A 104 -0.32 22.97 -0.97
N GLY A 105 -1.18 23.97 -0.73
CA GLY A 105 -2.15 23.91 0.34
C GLY A 105 -1.62 24.52 1.62
N LEU A 106 -2.52 25.26 2.27
CA LEU A 106 -2.28 26.03 3.49
C LEU A 106 -1.42 25.24 4.49
N PRO A 107 -0.48 25.89 5.20
CA PRO A 107 0.38 25.21 6.17
C PRO A 107 -0.50 24.40 7.12
N GLY A 108 -0.44 23.07 6.99
CA GLY A 108 -1.23 22.15 7.80
C GLY A 108 -0.90 22.37 9.26
N ARG A 109 -1.88 22.83 10.04
CA ARG A 109 -1.76 23.10 11.48
C ARG A 109 -2.28 21.90 12.29
N ALA A 110 -2.11 20.68 11.78
CA ALA A 110 -2.43 19.45 12.51
C ALA A 110 -1.56 19.31 13.77
N THR A 111 -0.36 19.90 13.77
CA THR A 111 0.60 19.91 14.88
C THR A 111 0.44 21.11 15.82
N GLY A 112 -0.54 21.99 15.58
CA GLY A 112 -0.74 23.23 16.33
C GLY A 112 0.22 24.36 15.97
N GLY A 113 0.05 25.51 16.64
CA GLY A 113 0.92 26.67 16.50
C GLY A 113 0.18 28.03 16.47
N PRO A 114 0.92 29.15 16.49
CA PRO A 114 0.35 30.49 16.47
C PRO A 114 -0.39 30.76 15.14
N VAL A 115 -1.50 31.47 15.25
CA VAL A 115 -2.35 31.91 14.15
C VAL A 115 -2.48 33.42 14.12
N SER A 116 -2.55 33.97 12.90
CA SER A 116 -2.67 35.39 12.65
C SER A 116 -4.05 35.72 12.09
N PRO A 117 -4.61 36.91 12.41
CA PRO A 117 -5.89 37.34 11.87
C PRO A 117 -5.93 37.31 10.33
N GLY A 118 -7.07 36.93 9.76
CA GLY A 118 -7.34 37.01 8.32
C GLY A 118 -6.62 35.96 7.46
N ARG A 119 -5.82 35.07 8.07
CA ARG A 119 -5.17 33.98 7.37
C ARG A 119 -5.95 32.68 7.53
N GLY A 120 -6.19 31.99 6.42
CA GLY A 120 -6.67 30.61 6.46
C GLY A 120 -5.58 29.65 6.94
N TYR A 121 -6.00 28.68 7.73
CA TYR A 121 -5.22 27.56 8.22
C TYR A 121 -6.03 26.29 8.04
N LEU A 122 -5.39 25.20 7.62
CA LEU A 122 -6.06 23.92 7.51
C LEU A 122 -5.83 23.14 8.81
N VAL A 123 -6.92 22.83 9.51
CA VAL A 123 -6.95 22.22 10.86
C VAL A 123 -7.85 20.99 10.79
N GLY A 124 -7.45 19.89 11.41
CA GLY A 124 -8.37 18.77 11.61
C GLY A 124 -7.67 17.42 11.69
N GLU A 125 -7.95 16.71 12.77
CA GLU A 125 -7.57 15.32 13.02
C GLU A 125 -8.61 14.32 12.48
N ARG A 126 -9.78 14.81 12.02
CA ARG A 126 -10.88 14.02 11.41
C ARG A 126 -11.21 14.39 9.96
N GLY A 127 -10.30 15.10 9.29
CA GLY A 127 -10.49 15.60 7.94
C GLY A 127 -10.04 17.07 7.82
N PRO A 128 -9.77 17.55 6.60
CA PRO A 128 -9.26 18.90 6.36
C PRO A 128 -10.36 19.95 6.56
N GLU A 129 -10.40 20.63 7.70
CA GLU A 129 -11.25 21.81 7.92
C GLU A 129 -10.45 23.10 7.73
N LEU A 130 -11.08 24.17 7.23
CA LEU A 130 -10.45 25.48 7.08
C LEU A 130 -10.82 26.39 8.25
N PHE A 131 -9.80 26.85 8.98
CA PHE A 131 -9.91 27.79 10.08
C PHE A 131 -9.33 29.16 9.69
N VAL A 132 -10.14 30.22 9.77
CA VAL A 132 -9.72 31.60 9.49
C VAL A 132 -9.99 32.44 10.75
N PRO A 133 -8.97 32.76 11.57
CA PRO A 133 -9.17 33.51 12.80
C PRO A 133 -9.35 35.00 12.51
N THR A 134 -10.19 35.67 13.30
CA THR A 134 -10.40 37.12 13.26
C THR A 134 -9.48 37.89 14.21
N SER A 135 -8.81 37.19 15.13
CA SER A 135 -7.86 37.72 16.09
C SER A 135 -6.61 36.84 16.18
N ALA A 136 -5.49 37.40 16.66
CA ALA A 136 -4.29 36.61 16.91
C ALA A 136 -4.56 35.58 18.03
N GLY A 137 -4.03 34.38 17.88
CA GLY A 137 -4.26 33.29 18.82
C GLY A 137 -3.32 32.13 18.59
N GLN A 138 -3.61 30.99 19.22
CA GLN A 138 -2.83 29.77 19.08
C GLN A 138 -3.76 28.57 18.93
N ILE A 139 -3.46 27.71 17.96
CA ILE A 139 -4.10 26.40 17.85
C ILE A 139 -3.32 25.45 18.76
N THR A 140 -3.96 25.01 19.84
CA THR A 140 -3.46 23.92 20.66
C THR A 140 -4.00 22.61 20.09
N PRO A 141 -3.14 21.70 19.60
CA PRO A 141 -3.60 20.42 19.13
C PRO A 141 -4.19 19.68 20.33
N ASN A 142 -5.36 19.09 20.16
CA ASN A 142 -5.83 18.11 21.12
C ASN A 142 -4.82 16.96 21.05
N ALA A 143 -3.95 16.83 22.05
CA ALA A 143 -3.24 15.58 22.23
C ALA A 143 -4.34 14.55 22.51
N GLY A 144 -4.86 13.92 21.45
CA GLY A 144 -5.78 12.80 21.54
C GLY A 144 -5.26 11.88 22.64
N PRO A 145 -6.14 11.39 23.53
CA PRO A 145 -5.81 11.00 24.89
C PRO A 145 -4.54 10.16 24.87
N ASN A 146 -3.42 10.79 25.19
CA ASN A 146 -2.27 10.08 25.66
C ASN A 146 -2.82 9.35 26.88
N VAL A 147 -2.93 8.01 26.80
CA VAL A 147 -3.36 7.15 27.91
C VAL A 147 -2.24 7.14 28.95
N SER A 148 -1.79 8.32 29.38
CA SER A 148 -1.41 8.55 30.76
C SER A 148 -2.75 8.59 31.49
N GLY A 149 -3.07 7.47 32.15
CA GLY A 149 -4.34 7.24 32.82
C GLY A 149 -4.82 8.50 33.52
N ARG A 150 -5.93 9.07 33.03
CA ARG A 150 -6.63 10.12 33.75
C ARG A 150 -7.16 9.45 35.00
N ASP A 151 -6.41 9.55 36.09
CA ASP A 151 -6.81 9.02 37.40
C ASP A 151 -7.95 9.89 37.90
N VAL A 152 -9.17 9.54 37.50
CA VAL A 152 -10.39 10.22 37.94
C VAL A 152 -10.71 9.73 39.34
N ARG A 153 -10.08 10.36 40.34
CA ARG A 153 -10.43 10.14 41.74
C ARG A 153 -11.76 10.85 42.05
N VAL A 154 -12.86 10.12 41.99
CA VAL A 154 -14.18 10.61 42.39
C VAL A 154 -14.36 10.36 43.89
N SER A 155 -14.26 11.40 44.72
CA SER A 155 -14.66 11.33 46.12
C SER A 155 -16.12 11.75 46.27
N ILE A 156 -17.03 10.77 46.32
CA ILE A 156 -18.45 11.01 46.57
C ILE A 156 -18.68 11.01 48.09
N GLN A 157 -18.79 12.19 48.69
CA GLN A 157 -19.33 12.32 50.04
C GLN A 157 -20.85 12.42 49.95
N LEU A 158 -21.53 11.30 50.24
CA LEU A 158 -22.98 11.29 50.33
C LEU A 158 -23.38 11.57 51.77
N ALA A 159 -24.09 12.69 51.98
CA ALA A 159 -24.70 12.99 53.27
C ALA A 159 -25.82 11.97 53.53
N ALA A 160 -25.51 10.95 54.34
CA ALA A 160 -26.53 10.03 54.84
C ALA A 160 -27.49 10.80 55.76
N PRO A 161 -28.82 10.75 55.53
CA PRO A 161 -29.78 11.28 56.47
C PRO A 161 -29.59 10.64 57.85
N ARG A 162 -29.54 11.47 58.89
CA ARG A 162 -29.28 11.04 60.27
C ARG A 162 -30.29 9.97 60.67
N GLY A 163 -29.80 8.77 61.01
CA GLY A 163 -30.61 7.67 61.55
C GLY A 163 -30.64 6.38 60.74
N THR A 164 -29.93 6.26 59.61
CA THR A 164 -29.88 5.00 58.85
C THR A 164 -28.57 4.25 59.13
N SER A 165 -28.65 3.06 59.74
CA SER A 165 -27.47 2.23 59.98
C SER A 165 -26.88 1.75 58.63
N ALA A 166 -25.56 1.84 58.52
CA ALA A 166 -24.78 1.65 57.30
C ALA A 166 -25.02 0.35 56.47
N PRO A 167 -25.50 -0.80 57.00
CA PRO A 167 -25.59 -2.01 56.19
C PRO A 167 -26.75 -2.01 55.16
N THR A 168 -27.89 -1.39 55.45
CA THR A 168 -29.10 -1.52 54.61
C THR A 168 -29.11 -0.55 53.42
N ALA A 169 -28.52 0.63 53.57
CA ALA A 169 -28.36 1.59 52.48
C ALA A 169 -27.39 1.09 51.41
N MET A 170 -26.32 0.39 51.81
CA MET A 170 -25.32 -0.18 50.89
C MET A 170 -25.85 -1.39 50.09
N GLN A 171 -26.75 -2.20 50.67
CA GLN A 171 -27.35 -3.34 49.95
C GLN A 171 -28.35 -2.89 48.87
N ARG A 172 -29.04 -1.75 49.06
CA ARG A 172 -29.94 -1.19 48.04
C ARG A 172 -29.15 -0.53 46.91
N SER A 173 -28.04 0.15 47.23
CA SER A 173 -27.22 0.80 46.21
C SER A 173 -26.43 -0.19 45.35
N SER A 174 -25.94 -1.31 45.90
CA SER A 174 -25.18 -2.31 45.12
C SER A 174 -26.00 -2.92 43.98
N ARG A 175 -27.29 -3.19 44.21
CA ARG A 175 -28.20 -3.71 43.18
C ARG A 175 -28.48 -2.67 42.09
N GLN A 176 -28.63 -1.40 42.48
CA GLN A 176 -28.88 -0.31 41.52
C GLN A 176 -27.65 -0.07 40.64
N VAL A 177 -26.45 -0.02 41.23
CA VAL A 177 -25.20 0.14 40.49
C VAL A 177 -24.94 -1.05 39.57
N ALA A 178 -25.14 -2.29 40.04
CA ALA A 178 -24.97 -3.48 39.21
C ALA A 178 -25.91 -3.51 37.99
N SER A 179 -27.16 -3.07 38.15
CA SER A 179 -28.11 -3.00 37.04
C SER A 179 -27.77 -1.91 36.01
N ALA A 180 -27.23 -0.77 36.47
CA ALA A 180 -26.81 0.33 35.61
C ALA A 180 -25.56 -0.05 34.79
N VAL A 181 -24.59 -0.72 35.42
CA VAL A 181 -23.38 -1.21 34.74
C VAL A 181 -23.71 -2.31 33.74
N ARG A 182 -24.59 -3.26 34.07
CA ARG A 182 -25.02 -4.32 33.14
C ARG A 182 -25.70 -3.76 31.90
N ARG A 183 -26.53 -2.72 32.05
CA ARG A 183 -27.19 -2.06 30.92
C ARG A 183 -26.18 -1.32 30.04
N ALA A 184 -25.21 -0.63 30.64
CA ALA A 184 -24.16 0.07 29.91
C ALA A 184 -23.28 -0.88 29.08
N LEU A 185 -22.98 -2.07 29.61
CA LEU A 185 -22.18 -3.09 28.92
C LEU A 185 -22.93 -3.84 27.80
N GLN A 186 -24.27 -3.85 27.82
CA GLN A 186 -25.08 -4.45 26.75
C GLN A 186 -25.37 -3.49 25.59
N GLN A 187 -25.07 -2.20 25.78
CA GLN A 187 -25.38 -1.13 24.82
C GLN A 187 -24.12 -0.55 24.14
N SER A 188 -22.96 -1.14 24.40
CA SER A 188 -21.66 -0.90 23.76
C SER A 188 -21.26 -2.10 22.92
#